data_AF-E3J865-F1
#
_entry.id   AF-E3J865-F1
#
_cell.length_a   1.000
_cell.length_b   1.000
_cell.length_c   1.000
_cell.angle_alpha   90.00
_cell.angle_beta   90.00
_cell.angle_gamma   90.00
#
_symmetry.space_group_name_H-M   'P 1'
#
loop_
_entity.id
_entity.type
_entity.pdbx_description
1 polymer ?
#
loop_
_entity_poly.entity_id
_entity_poly.type
_entity_poly.pdbx_seq_one_letter_code
_entity_poly.pdbx_strand_id
1 'polypeptide(L)'
;MPAGFGIGRQKAIQVPWWIVQEPVAGDRQPGPHIHVDYLYVGLIDVGCPVTRTGPRPVFRWVGVDDLPGLDLLDGTRLLATDILDRAAAGHLVPRPARSGRRDEPDPGRRPASRP
;
A
#
# COMPACT_ATOMS: atom_id res chain seq x y z
N MET A 1 12.80 11.92 4.58
CA MET A 1 12.02 11.20 3.56
C MET A 1 12.98 10.39 2.71
N PRO A 2 12.85 9.06 2.58
CA PRO A 2 13.77 8.29 1.76
C PRO A 2 13.54 8.64 0.28
N ALA A 3 14.62 9.00 -0.42
CA ALA A 3 14.62 9.34 -1.84
C ALA A 3 14.80 8.07 -2.68
N GLY A 4 14.02 7.93 -3.75
CA GLY A 4 14.07 6.81 -4.68
C GLY A 4 15.33 6.75 -5.54
N PHE A 5 15.61 5.57 -6.09
CA PHE A 5 16.57 5.38 -7.18
C PHE A 5 15.84 5.39 -8.52
N GLY A 6 16.43 6.03 -9.52
CA GLY A 6 15.97 6.00 -10.91
C GLY A 6 17.13 6.25 -11.86
N ILE A 7 17.20 5.47 -12.96
CA ILE A 7 18.15 5.67 -14.04
C ILE A 7 17.39 6.43 -15.16
N GLY A 8 17.72 7.71 -15.38
CA GLY A 8 17.19 8.51 -16.48
C GLY A 8 15.73 8.99 -16.34
N ARG A 9 14.98 9.02 -17.46
CA ARG A 9 13.61 9.56 -17.58
C ARG A 9 12.50 8.69 -16.97
N GLN A 10 12.85 7.60 -16.28
CA GLN A 10 11.85 6.72 -15.67
C GLN A 10 11.18 7.40 -14.47
N LYS A 11 9.87 7.18 -14.34
CA LYS A 11 9.08 7.59 -13.16
C LYS A 11 9.80 7.06 -11.92
N ALA A 12 10.19 7.95 -11.00
CA ALA A 12 10.93 7.56 -9.80
C ALA A 12 10.20 6.40 -9.10
N ILE A 13 10.86 5.24 -9.03
CA ILE A 13 10.32 4.10 -8.29
C ILE A 13 10.35 4.52 -6.83
N GLN A 14 9.18 4.55 -6.18
CA GLN A 14 9.12 4.77 -4.74
C GLN A 14 9.87 3.62 -4.06
N VAL A 15 10.83 3.96 -3.21
CA VAL A 15 11.45 2.94 -2.34
C VAL A 15 10.35 2.43 -1.43
N PRO A 16 10.22 1.11 -1.24
CA PRO A 16 9.36 0.58 -0.19
C PRO A 16 9.73 1.24 1.14
N TRP A 17 8.72 1.43 1.99
CA TRP A 17 9.00 1.86 3.36
C TRP A 17 9.67 0.75 4.16
N TRP A 18 9.37 -0.50 3.80
CA TRP A 18 9.92 -1.67 4.45
C TRP A 18 10.04 -2.84 3.48
N ILE A 19 11.09 -3.65 3.66
CA ILE A 19 11.25 -4.94 2.97
C ILE A 19 11.31 -6.00 4.06
N VAL A 20 10.39 -6.97 4.02
CA VAL A 20 10.35 -8.08 4.97
C VAL A 20 10.72 -9.37 4.25
N GLN A 21 11.49 -10.22 4.92
CA GLN A 21 11.81 -11.57 4.45
C GLN A 21 11.32 -12.56 5.50
N GLU A 22 10.38 -13.43 5.12
CA GLU A 22 9.75 -14.35 6.05
C GLU A 22 9.86 -15.78 5.53
N PRO A 23 10.50 -16.69 6.28
CA PRO A 23 10.47 -18.11 5.97
C PRO A 23 9.03 -18.61 6.10
N VAL A 24 8.52 -19.24 5.04
CA VAL A 24 7.17 -19.81 5.05
C VAL A 24 7.22 -21.31 4.81
N ALA A 25 6.26 -22.02 5.41
CA ALA A 25 5.99 -23.39 5.04
C ALA A 25 5.60 -23.45 3.55
N GLY A 26 5.85 -24.59 2.90
CA GLY A 26 5.43 -24.80 1.52
C GLY A 26 3.92 -24.54 1.39
N ASP A 27 3.57 -23.63 0.49
CA ASP A 27 2.19 -23.20 0.25
C ASP A 27 1.73 -23.75 -1.12
N ARG A 28 1.15 -22.90 -1.97
CA ARG A 28 0.90 -23.24 -3.38
C ARG A 28 2.19 -23.55 -4.15
N GLN A 29 3.36 -23.15 -3.66
CA GLN A 29 4.67 -23.53 -4.15
C GLN A 29 5.25 -24.67 -3.28
N PRO A 30 5.53 -25.85 -3.86
CA PRO A 30 6.05 -26.97 -3.09
C PRO A 30 7.50 -26.73 -2.68
N GLY A 31 7.73 -26.72 -1.36
CA GLY A 31 9.06 -26.65 -0.75
C GLY A 31 9.25 -25.40 0.14
N PRO A 32 10.22 -25.45 1.07
CA PRO A 32 10.59 -24.28 1.87
C PRO A 32 11.05 -23.14 0.96
N HIS A 33 10.47 -21.96 1.17
CA HIS A 33 10.85 -20.76 0.44
C HIS A 33 10.66 -19.53 1.35
N ILE A 34 11.10 -18.38 0.86
CA ILE A 34 11.04 -17.11 1.57
C ILE A 34 10.08 -16.20 0.81
N HIS A 35 9.13 -15.61 1.52
CA HIS A 35 8.35 -14.48 1.01
C HIS A 35 9.18 -13.21 1.18
N VAL A 36 9.30 -12.43 0.10
CA VAL A 36 9.96 -11.13 0.12
C VAL A 36 8.92 -10.07 -0.18
N ASP A 37 8.48 -9.39 0.87
CA ASP A 37 7.39 -8.42 0.79
C ASP A 37 7.92 -6.99 0.79
N TYR A 38 7.50 -6.23 -0.22
CA TYR A 38 7.81 -4.82 -0.39
C TYR A 38 6.61 -4.00 0.08
N LEU A 39 6.70 -3.42 1.27
CA LEU A 39 5.57 -2.77 1.93
C LEU A 39 5.58 -1.26 1.69
N TYR A 40 4.41 -0.76 1.29
CA TYR A 40 4.16 0.64 0.98
C TYR A 40 2.99 1.15 1.82
N VAL A 41 3.13 2.37 2.36
CA VAL A 41 2.11 2.98 3.20
C VAL A 41 1.36 4.05 2.42
N GLY A 42 0.03 3.96 2.43
CA GLY A 42 -0.87 4.96 1.88
C GLY A 42 -1.75 5.54 2.98
N LEU A 43 -1.89 6.87 2.99
CA LEU A 43 -2.87 7.56 3.83
C LEU A 43 -4.11 7.84 2.98
N ILE A 44 -5.27 7.42 3.46
CA ILE A 44 -6.54 7.64 2.79
C ILE A 44 -7.52 8.28 3.76
N ASP A 45 -8.27 9.26 3.26
CA ASP A 45 -9.32 9.94 4.00
C ASP A 45 -10.69 9.43 3.53
N VAL A 46 -10.91 8.13 3.72
CA VAL A 46 -12.18 7.47 3.42
C VAL A 46 -12.54 6.51 4.55
N GLY A 47 -13.84 6.41 4.84
CA GLY A 47 -14.35 5.42 5.80
C GLY A 47 -14.05 3.99 5.35
N CYS A 48 -14.16 3.04 6.29
CA CYS A 48 -13.91 1.63 5.99
C CYS A 48 -14.89 1.15 4.91
N PRO A 49 -14.44 0.46 3.85
CA PRO A 49 -15.37 -0.17 2.94
C PRO A 49 -16.24 -1.17 3.71
N VAL A 50 -17.55 -0.97 3.66
CA VAL A 50 -18.51 -1.92 4.24
C VAL A 50 -18.41 -3.22 3.45
N THR A 51 -17.66 -4.19 3.95
CA THR A 51 -17.67 -5.52 3.35
C THR A 51 -18.94 -6.24 3.79
N ARG A 52 -19.84 -6.50 2.83
CA ARG A 52 -21.02 -7.34 3.06
C ARG A 52 -20.57 -8.73 3.52
N THR A 53 -21.24 -9.22 4.56
CA THR A 53 -21.12 -10.59 5.07
C THR A 53 -21.23 -11.60 3.93
N GLY A 54 -20.18 -12.40 3.75
CA GLY A 54 -20.05 -13.48 2.79
C GLY A 54 -18.82 -14.32 3.14
N PRO A 55 -18.52 -15.42 2.42
CA PRO A 55 -17.40 -16.31 2.76
C PRO A 55 -16.01 -15.71 2.49
N ARG A 56 -15.93 -14.41 2.18
CA ARG A 56 -14.68 -13.70 1.88
C ARG A 56 -14.15 -13.02 3.15
N PRO A 57 -12.82 -12.83 3.26
CA PRO A 57 -12.24 -12.03 4.33
C PRO A 57 -12.91 -10.65 4.41
N VAL A 58 -13.31 -10.27 5.61
CA VAL A 58 -13.92 -8.97 5.90
C VAL A 58 -12.80 -7.94 6.02
N PHE A 59 -12.88 -6.89 5.22
CA PHE A 59 -11.98 -5.74 5.38
C PHE A 59 -12.55 -4.85 6.48
N ARG A 60 -11.74 -4.59 7.52
CA ARG A 60 -12.06 -3.65 8.59
C ARG A 60 -10.89 -2.73 8.87
N TRP A 61 -11.17 -1.55 9.41
CA TRP A 61 -10.12 -0.77 10.07
C TRP A 61 -9.76 -1.42 11.41
N VAL A 62 -8.48 -1.42 11.72
CA VAL A 62 -7.92 -1.95 12.96
C VAL A 62 -7.11 -0.83 13.61
N GLY A 63 -7.24 -0.71 14.93
CA GLY A 63 -6.43 0.19 15.75
C GLY A 63 -5.19 -0.52 16.30
N VAL A 64 -4.36 0.23 17.04
CA VAL A 64 -3.18 -0.32 17.72
C VAL A 64 -3.56 -1.42 18.72
N ASP A 65 -4.68 -1.27 19.41
CA ASP A 65 -5.17 -2.22 20.41
C ASP A 65 -5.65 -3.55 19.79
N ASP A 66 -5.96 -3.57 18.48
CA ASP A 66 -6.33 -4.79 17.78
C ASP A 66 -5.11 -5.67 17.43
N LEU A 67 -3.92 -5.08 17.29
CA LEU A 67 -2.74 -5.76 16.74
C LEU A 67 -2.35 -7.06 17.46
N PRO A 68 -2.41 -7.17 18.81
CA PRO A 68 -2.07 -8.41 19.50
C PRO A 68 -2.99 -9.58 19.14
N GLY A 69 -4.22 -9.30 18.71
CA GLY A 69 -5.22 -10.32 18.35
C GLY A 69 -5.22 -10.70 16.87
N LEU A 70 -4.38 -10.08 16.04
CA LEU A 70 -4.30 -10.36 14.61
C LEU A 70 -3.25 -11.45 14.33
N ASP A 71 -3.65 -12.43 13.52
CA ASP A 71 -2.75 -13.39 12.90
C ASP A 71 -1.93 -12.69 11.81
N LEU A 72 -0.79 -12.16 12.21
CA LEU A 72 0.15 -11.42 11.39
C LEU A 72 1.52 -12.04 11.51
N LEU A 73 2.24 -12.03 10.40
CA LEU A 73 3.65 -12.33 10.37
C LEU A 73 4.42 -11.23 11.13
N ASP A 74 5.53 -11.60 11.77
CA ASP A 74 6.20 -10.74 12.75
C ASP A 74 6.72 -9.43 12.14
N GLY A 75 7.24 -9.47 10.91
CA GLY A 75 7.71 -8.26 10.24
C GLY A 75 6.55 -7.33 9.87
N THR A 76 5.40 -7.90 9.49
CA THR A 76 4.18 -7.15 9.25
C THR A 76 3.65 -6.51 10.55
N ARG A 77 3.65 -7.25 11.66
CA ARG A 77 3.23 -6.73 12.97
C ARG A 77 4.12 -5.56 13.41
N LEU A 78 5.44 -5.70 13.28
CA LEU A 78 6.40 -4.66 13.64
C LEU A 78 6.18 -3.37 12.82
N LEU A 79 5.99 -3.50 11.50
CA LEU A 79 5.69 -2.35 10.64
C LEU A 79 4.36 -1.69 11.03
N ALA A 80 3.32 -2.47 11.27
CA ALA A 80 2.01 -1.93 11.65
C ALA A 80 2.08 -1.11 12.95
N THR A 81 2.81 -1.59 13.96
CA THR A 81 3.07 -0.87 15.20
C THR A 81 3.80 0.46 14.94
N ASP A 82 4.92 0.45 14.20
CA ASP A 82 5.68 1.67 13.89
C ASP A 82 4.83 2.71 13.11
N ILE A 83 4.01 2.26 12.16
CA ILE A 83 3.10 3.15 11.41
C ILE A 83 2.07 3.77 12.36
N LEU A 84 1.43 2.97 13.21
CA LEU A 84 0.39 3.45 14.12
C LEU A 84 0.96 4.41 15.18
N ASP A 85 2.15 4.13 15.71
CA ASP A 85 2.85 5.03 16.63
C ASP A 85 3.20 6.37 15.96
N ARG A 86 3.71 6.33 14.72
CA ARG A 86 3.98 7.55 13.94
C ARG A 86 2.69 8.31 13.62
N ALA A 87 1.60 7.61 13.36
CA ALA A 87 0.30 8.23 13.11
C ALA A 87 -0.20 8.96 14.37
N ALA A 88 -0.15 8.29 15.53
CA ALA A 88 -0.53 8.85 16.82
C ALA A 88 0.33 10.06 17.21
N ALA A 89 1.62 10.06 16.86
CA ALA A 89 2.53 11.18 17.05
C ALA A 89 2.37 12.30 16.00
N GLY A 90 1.48 12.16 15.01
CA GLY A 90 1.28 13.16 13.95
C GLY A 90 2.41 13.23 12.92
N HIS A 91 3.26 12.20 12.84
CA HIS A 91 4.40 12.14 11.92
C HIS A 91 4.04 11.61 10.53
N LEU A 92 2.83 11.05 10.37
CA LEU A 92 2.31 10.61 9.08
C LEU A 92 1.49 11.74 8.43
N VAL A 93 2.14 12.48 7.54
CA VAL A 93 1.48 13.54 6.78
C VAL A 93 1.18 13.04 5.37
N PRO A 94 -0.08 13.11 4.89
CA PRO A 94 -0.41 12.80 3.51
C PRO A 94 0.46 13.66 2.60
N ARG A 95 1.16 13.02 1.65
CA ARG A 95 1.73 13.80 0.56
C ARG A 95 0.55 14.44 -0.17
N PRO A 96 0.52 15.78 -0.33
CA PRO A 96 -0.54 16.41 -1.10
C PRO A 96 -0.58 15.72 -2.46
N ALA A 97 -1.76 15.25 -2.83
CA ALA A 97 -1.96 14.70 -4.16
C ALA A 97 -1.42 15.75 -5.12
N ARG A 98 -0.45 15.37 -5.97
CA ARG A 98 -0.13 16.23 -7.11
C ARG A 98 -1.46 16.46 -7.79
N SER A 99 -1.86 17.72 -7.92
CA SER A 99 -2.95 18.11 -8.81
C SER A 99 -2.50 17.78 -10.22
N GLY A 100 -2.57 16.50 -10.57
CA GLY A 100 -2.69 16.11 -11.96
C GLY A 100 -3.92 16.87 -12.44
N ARG A 101 -3.72 17.79 -13.39
CA ARG A 101 -4.82 18.35 -14.17
C ARG A 101 -5.76 17.19 -14.48
N ARG A 102 -6.97 17.21 -13.92
CA ARG A 102 -8.07 16.46 -14.51
C ARG A 102 -8.16 16.97 -15.94
N ASP A 103 -7.92 16.06 -16.87
CA ASP A 103 -8.39 16.09 -18.25
C ASP A 103 -8.46 17.48 -18.89
N GLU A 104 -7.31 18.00 -19.32
CA GLU A 104 -7.35 18.93 -20.44
C GLU A 104 -7.45 18.07 -21.71
N PRO A 105 -8.50 18.23 -22.53
CA PRO A 105 -8.63 17.45 -23.75
C PRO A 105 -7.41 17.73 -24.63
N ASP A 106 -6.73 16.67 -25.05
CA ASP A 106 -5.63 16.74 -26.00
C ASP A 106 -6.08 17.51 -27.25
N PRO A 107 -5.54 18.70 -27.54
CA PRO A 107 -5.94 19.50 -28.69
C PRO A 107 -5.64 18.81 -30.03
N GLY A 108 -4.89 17.69 -30.02
CA GLY A 108 -4.62 16.86 -31.20
C GLY A 108 -5.64 15.76 -31.48
N ARG A 109 -6.57 15.44 -30.57
CA ARG A 109 -7.51 14.33 -30.77
C ARG A 109 -8.71 14.78 -31.61
N ARG A 110 -8.59 14.70 -32.93
CA ARG A 110 -9.76 14.82 -33.83
C ARG A 110 -10.81 13.77 -33.42
N PRO A 111 -12.10 14.14 -33.33
CA PRO A 111 -13.14 13.15 -33.08
C PRO A 111 -13.14 12.13 -34.22
N ALA A 112 -13.24 10.86 -33.87
CA ALA A 112 -13.39 9.78 -34.82
C ALA A 112 -14.65 10.06 -35.65
N SER A 113 -14.48 10.22 -36.96
CA SER A 113 -15.58 10.21 -37.91
C SER A 113 -16.28 8.87 -37.81
N ARG A 114 -17.52 8.88 -37.30
CA ARG A 114 -18.41 7.72 -37.32
C ARG A 114 -18.81 7.43 -38.77
N PRO A 115 -18.82 6.16 -39.21
CA PRO A 115 -19.49 5.75 -40.43
C PRO A 115 -21.02 5.86 -40.31
#